data_AF-A0A2N2IP83-F1
#
_entry.id   AF-A0A2N2IP83-F1
#
_cell.length_a   1.000
_cell.length_b   1.000
_cell.length_c   1.000
_cell.angle_alpha   90.00
_cell.angle_beta   90.00
_cell.angle_gamma   90.00
#
_symmetry.space_group_name_H-M   'P 1'
#
loop_
_entity.id
_entity.type
_entity.pdbx_description
1 polymer ?
#
loop_
_entity_poly.entity_id
_entity_poly.type
_entity_poly.pdbx_seq_one_letter_code
_entity_poly.pdbx_strand_id
1 'polypeptide(L)'
;MKIELPPIRLETQRTPDVVRRSPVRSPRPGQAQGKNAFEQACVELMASERAVQTVILRLQSGRQLSPGQLLEAQMAVYHNLQRVEFLSKCLQAAQSTLQQLRQG
;
A
#
# COMPACT_ATOMS: atom_id res chain seq x y z
N MET A 1 51.09 18.74 -18.50
CA MET A 1 50.61 18.51 -19.87
C MET A 1 49.15 18.07 -19.80
N LYS A 2 48.30 18.51 -20.75
CA LYS A 2 47.01 17.87 -21.08
C LYS A 2 47.23 16.87 -22.23
N ILE A 3 46.25 15.98 -22.46
CA ILE A 3 45.95 15.08 -23.62
C ILE A 3 45.30 13.82 -22.98
N GLU A 4 43.97 13.71 -22.86
CA GLU A 4 42.92 13.34 -23.85
C GLU A 4 42.50 11.85 -23.77
N LEU A 5 41.20 11.59 -23.57
CA LEU A 5 40.49 10.34 -23.85
C LEU A 5 39.56 10.59 -25.05
N PRO A 6 39.29 9.61 -25.94
CA PRO A 6 38.07 8.77 -25.86
C PRO A 6 38.37 7.31 -26.35
N PRO A 7 37.42 6.39 -26.70
CA PRO A 7 35.94 6.45 -26.71
C PRO A 7 35.27 5.24 -25.97
N ILE A 8 34.28 4.58 -26.61
CA ILE A 8 33.27 3.63 -26.07
C ILE A 8 32.89 2.62 -27.18
N ARG A 9 32.24 1.48 -26.83
CA ARG A 9 31.29 0.61 -27.62
C ARG A 9 31.77 -0.84 -27.83
N LEU A 10 30.93 -1.88 -27.92
CA LEU A 10 29.46 -2.04 -27.87
C LEU A 10 29.07 -3.46 -27.37
N GLU A 11 27.77 -3.68 -27.15
CA GLU A 11 27.06 -4.87 -26.65
C GLU A 11 27.50 -6.28 -27.10
N THR A 12 27.23 -7.29 -26.27
CA THR A 12 26.34 -8.43 -26.65
C THR A 12 25.72 -9.06 -25.39
N GLN A 13 24.42 -9.37 -25.43
CA GLN A 13 23.67 -10.05 -24.37
C GLN A 13 24.00 -11.54 -24.28
N ARG A 14 23.98 -12.12 -23.07
CA ARG A 14 23.29 -13.40 -22.72
C ARG A 14 23.61 -13.85 -21.27
N THR A 15 22.61 -13.75 -20.41
CA THR A 15 22.42 -14.62 -19.23
C THR A 15 21.62 -15.88 -19.65
N PRO A 16 21.36 -16.88 -18.78
CA PRO A 16 21.89 -17.15 -17.42
C PRO A 16 22.58 -18.54 -17.34
N ASP A 17 23.08 -18.98 -16.16
CA ASP A 17 22.37 -19.95 -15.28
C ASP A 17 23.20 -20.42 -14.06
N VAL A 18 22.52 -21.10 -13.12
CA VAL A 18 23.06 -21.84 -11.94
C VAL A 18 23.68 -21.01 -10.80
N VAL A 19 22.88 -20.15 -10.15
CA VAL A 19 23.13 -19.79 -8.73
C VAL A 19 22.39 -20.75 -7.81
N ARG A 20 23.21 -21.65 -7.23
CA ARG A 20 22.98 -22.52 -6.06
C ARG A 20 21.86 -22.04 -5.13
N ARG A 21 20.69 -22.71 -5.18
CA ARG A 21 19.54 -22.42 -4.30
C ARG A 21 19.83 -22.83 -2.86
N SER A 22 20.17 -21.87 -2.01
CA SER A 22 19.92 -22.01 -0.56
C SER A 22 18.41 -22.19 -0.35
N PRO A 23 17.96 -23.10 0.54
CA PRO A 23 16.55 -23.18 0.89
C PRO A 23 16.17 -21.97 1.74
N VAL A 24 15.78 -20.88 1.07
CA VAL A 24 14.97 -19.83 1.69
C VAL A 24 13.78 -20.56 2.31
N ARG A 25 13.63 -20.45 3.64
CA ARG A 25 12.41 -20.89 4.32
C ARG A 25 11.28 -20.02 3.78
N SER A 26 10.61 -20.49 2.73
CA SER A 26 9.33 -19.95 2.32
C SER A 26 8.45 -19.94 3.57
N PRO A 27 7.90 -18.79 4.00
CA PRO A 27 6.86 -18.82 4.99
C PRO A 27 5.75 -19.69 4.41
N ARG A 28 5.51 -20.85 5.04
CA ARG A 28 4.35 -21.69 4.73
C ARG A 28 3.13 -20.75 4.72
N PRO A 29 2.15 -20.94 3.82
CA PRO A 29 0.80 -20.44 4.05
C PRO A 29 0.20 -21.26 5.21
N GLY A 30 0.75 -21.09 6.40
CA GLY A 30 0.13 -21.50 7.64
C GLY A 30 -1.12 -20.66 7.76
N GLN A 31 -2.28 -21.31 7.66
CA GLN A 31 -3.56 -20.69 7.97
C GLN A 31 -3.43 -20.05 9.35
N ALA A 32 -3.38 -18.72 9.40
CA ALA A 32 -3.54 -18.00 10.65
C ALA A 32 -4.97 -18.27 11.13
N GLN A 33 -5.10 -19.18 12.09
CA GLN A 33 -6.40 -19.55 12.64
C GLN A 33 -7.11 -18.29 13.17
N GLY A 34 -8.37 -18.12 12.76
CA GLY A 34 -9.35 -17.40 13.59
C GLY A 34 -9.40 -15.88 13.49
N LYS A 35 -8.93 -15.24 12.42
CA LYS A 35 -9.38 -13.87 12.09
C LYS A 35 -10.48 -13.93 11.03
N ASN A 36 -11.67 -13.48 11.39
CA ASN A 36 -12.77 -13.30 10.45
C ASN A 36 -12.35 -12.26 9.39
N ALA A 37 -12.73 -12.46 8.13
CA ALA A 37 -12.45 -11.50 7.05
C ALA A 37 -12.96 -10.09 7.39
N PHE A 38 -14.07 -9.99 8.14
CA PHE A 38 -14.57 -8.74 8.70
C PHE A 38 -13.61 -8.10 9.71
N GLU A 39 -13.13 -8.85 10.69
CA GLU A 39 -12.17 -8.36 11.71
C GLU A 39 -10.86 -7.91 11.06
N GLN A 40 -10.38 -8.66 10.07
CA GLN A 40 -9.21 -8.31 9.28
C GLN A 40 -9.42 -6.97 8.54
N ALA A 41 -10.58 -6.77 7.90
CA ALA A 41 -10.95 -5.50 7.27
C ALA A 41 -11.04 -4.33 8.27
N CYS A 42 -11.58 -4.57 9.48
CA CYS A 42 -11.60 -3.56 10.55
C CYS A 42 -10.19 -3.19 11.03
N VAL A 43 -9.30 -4.16 11.22
CA VAL A 43 -7.90 -3.92 11.60
C VAL A 43 -7.16 -3.12 10.52
N GLU A 44 -7.38 -3.44 9.25
CA GLU A 44 -6.82 -2.70 8.13
C GLU A 44 -7.36 -1.26 8.04
N LEU A 45 -8.64 -1.05 8.31
CA LEU A 45 -9.24 0.29 8.36
C LEU A 45 -8.60 1.16 9.45
N MET A 46 -8.47 0.63 10.67
CA MET A 46 -7.79 1.33 11.79
C MET A 46 -6.31 1.60 11.51
N ALA A 47 -5.63 0.73 10.74
CA ALA A 47 -4.27 0.99 10.28
C ALA A 47 -4.21 2.10 9.22
N SER A 48 -5.17 2.10 8.29
CA SER A 48 -5.34 3.12 7.25
C SER A 48 -5.58 4.51 7.85
N GLU A 49 -6.46 4.61 8.86
CA GLU A 49 -6.74 5.85 9.61
C GLU A 49 -5.46 6.41 10.26
N ARG A 50 -4.70 5.60 10.99
CA ARG A 50 -3.44 6.01 11.62
C ARG A 50 -2.40 6.49 10.60
N ALA A 51 -2.37 5.91 9.40
CA ALA A 51 -1.50 6.37 8.32
C ALA A 51 -1.90 7.78 7.84
N VAL A 52 -3.20 8.07 7.68
CA VAL A 52 -3.69 9.41 7.34
C VAL A 52 -3.38 10.42 8.44
N GLN A 53 -3.64 10.09 9.71
CA GLN A 53 -3.30 10.94 10.85
C GLN A 53 -1.79 11.27 10.87
N THR A 54 -0.93 10.29 10.57
CA THR A 54 0.51 10.48 10.45
C THR A 54 0.88 11.44 9.31
N VAL A 55 0.21 11.35 8.15
CA VAL A 55 0.40 12.29 7.03
C VAL A 55 -0.05 13.71 7.41
N ILE A 56 -1.21 13.86 8.06
CA ILE A 56 -1.72 15.15 8.55
C ILE A 56 -0.73 15.79 9.52
N LEU A 57 -0.22 15.04 10.51
CA LEU A 57 0.75 15.54 11.48
C LEU A 57 2.06 15.98 10.81
N ARG A 58 2.54 15.27 9.78
CA ARG A 58 3.71 15.70 8.99
C ARG A 58 3.46 17.01 8.26
N LEU A 59 2.30 17.16 7.62
CA LEU A 59 1.90 18.40 6.93
C LEU A 59 1.75 19.58 7.91
N GLN A 60 1.17 19.34 9.08
CA GLN A 60 1.01 20.34 10.15
C GLN A 60 2.32 20.73 10.84
N SER A 61 3.36 19.89 10.78
CA SER A 61 4.64 20.15 11.47
C SER A 61 5.44 21.35 10.93
N GLY A 62 4.99 21.97 9.83
CA GLY A 62 5.65 23.12 9.22
C GLY A 62 6.99 22.81 8.53
N ARG A 63 7.47 21.55 8.58
CA ARG A 63 8.63 21.11 7.79
C ARG A 63 8.28 21.17 6.32
N GLN A 64 9.16 21.78 5.51
CA GLN A 64 9.09 21.65 4.06
C GLN A 64 9.23 20.17 3.68
N LEU A 65 8.19 19.64 3.02
CA LEU A 65 8.21 18.34 2.39
C LEU A 65 8.76 18.48 0.96
N SER A 66 9.52 17.49 0.51
CA SER A 66 9.92 17.44 -0.90
C SER A 66 8.70 17.19 -1.81
N PRO A 67 8.76 17.55 -3.11
CA PRO A 67 7.67 17.28 -4.04
C PRO A 67 7.25 15.79 -4.09
N GLY A 68 8.22 14.87 -3.96
CA GLY A 68 7.94 13.43 -3.88
C GLY A 68 7.15 13.05 -2.62
N GLN A 69 7.52 13.59 -1.46
CA GLN A 69 6.80 13.36 -0.20
C GLN A 69 5.38 13.95 -0.21
N LEU A 70 5.17 15.08 -0.90
CA LEU A 70 3.84 15.65 -1.12
C LEU A 70 2.98 14.75 -2.02
N LEU A 71 3.56 14.19 -3.08
CA LEU A 71 2.85 13.24 -3.96
C LEU A 71 2.50 11.94 -3.23
N GLU A 72 3.43 11.37 -2.45
CA GLU A 72 3.18 10.20 -1.60
C GLU A 72 2.06 10.47 -0.59
N ALA A 73 2.09 11.62 0.08
CA ALA A 73 1.03 12.06 0.99
C ALA A 73 -0.33 12.19 0.28
N GLN A 74 -0.35 12.79 -0.91
CA GLN A 74 -1.57 12.95 -1.71
C GLN A 74 -2.16 11.61 -2.14
N MET A 75 -1.33 10.67 -2.63
CA MET A 75 -1.78 9.32 -3.00
C MET A 75 -2.29 8.54 -1.78
N ALA A 76 -1.60 8.66 -0.63
CA ALA A 76 -2.03 8.00 0.61
C ALA A 76 -3.40 8.53 1.08
N VAL A 77 -3.63 9.85 1.05
CA VAL A 77 -4.95 10.44 1.36
C VAL A 77 -6.01 10.01 0.36
N TYR A 78 -5.70 10.04 -0.95
CA TYR A 78 -6.64 9.64 -2.00
C TYR A 78 -7.12 8.19 -1.87
N HIS A 79 -6.20 7.24 -1.68
CA HIS A 79 -6.57 5.84 -1.47
C HIS A 79 -7.39 5.63 -0.19
N ASN A 80 -7.13 6.39 0.87
CA ASN A 80 -7.94 6.34 2.08
C ASN A 80 -9.38 6.83 1.85
N LEU A 81 -9.56 7.93 1.10
CA LEU A 81 -10.89 8.42 0.72
C LEU A 81 -11.68 7.36 -0.06
N GLN A 82 -11.05 6.69 -1.04
CA GLN A 82 -11.67 5.59 -1.78
C GLN A 82 -12.13 4.43 -0.87
N ARG A 83 -11.31 4.03 0.11
CA ARG A 83 -11.68 2.98 1.09
C ARG A 83 -12.86 3.41 1.97
N VAL A 84 -12.86 4.65 2.46
CA VAL A 84 -13.96 5.20 3.28
C VAL A 84 -15.26 5.30 2.47
N GLU A 85 -15.20 5.74 1.22
CA GLU A 85 -16.36 5.80 0.32
C GLU A 85 -16.97 4.41 0.07
N PHE A 86 -16.12 3.40 -0.19
CA PHE A 86 -16.55 2.02 -0.36
C PHE A 86 -17.24 1.47 0.90
N LEU A 87 -16.62 1.68 2.08
CA LEU A 87 -17.19 1.22 3.35
C LEU A 87 -18.52 1.91 3.70
N SER A 88 -18.64 3.21 3.38
CA SER A 88 -19.91 3.94 3.51
C SER A 88 -21.02 3.31 2.68
N LYS A 89 -20.74 2.96 1.41
CA LYS A 89 -21.70 2.25 0.53
C LYS A 89 -22.08 0.88 1.08
N CYS A 90 -21.12 0.10 1.60
CA CYS A 90 -21.39 -1.19 2.23
C CYS A 90 -22.29 -1.05 3.47
N LEU A 91 -22.02 -0.06 4.33
CA LEU A 91 -22.83 0.21 5.52
C LEU A 91 -24.25 0.64 5.14
N GLN A 92 -24.40 1.53 4.16
CA GLN A 92 -25.69 2.00 3.67
C GLN A 92 -26.52 0.85 3.05
N ALA A 93 -25.89 -0.06 2.31
CA ALA A 93 -26.53 -1.26 1.78
C ALA A 93 -27.02 -2.17 2.91
N ALA A 94 -26.18 -2.48 3.90
CA ALA A 94 -26.55 -3.30 5.05
C ALA A 94 -27.69 -2.66 5.87
N GLN A 95 -27.66 -1.34 6.08
CA GLN A 95 -28.75 -0.61 6.76
C GLN A 95 -30.06 -0.70 5.96
N SER A 96 -30.02 -0.55 4.64
CA SER A 96 -31.19 -0.69 3.77
C SER A 96 -31.81 -2.09 3.86
N THR A 97 -30.99 -3.15 3.79
CA THR A 97 -31.46 -4.54 3.95
C THR A 97 -32.06 -4.78 5.35
N LEU A 98 -31.43 -4.28 6.41
CA LEU A 98 -31.95 -4.39 7.78
C LEU A 98 -33.26 -3.62 7.98
N GLN A 99 -33.48 -2.52 7.26
CA GLN A 99 -34.76 -1.78 7.27
C GLN A 99 -35.85 -2.55 6.51
N GLN A 100 -35.53 -3.14 5.35
CA GLN A 100 -36.46 -3.98 4.59
C GLN A 100 -36.92 -5.20 5.40
N LEU A 101 -35.98 -5.90 6.04
CA LEU A 101 -36.26 -7.04 6.94
C LEU A 101 -37.03 -6.67 8.23
N ARG A 102 -37.22 -5.37 8.50
CA ARG A 102 -38.03 -4.86 9.61
C ARG A 102 -39.44 -4.47 9.22
N GLN A 103 -39.75 -4.47 7.92
CA GLN A 103 -41.02 -4.01 7.34
C GLN A 103 -41.81 -5.14 6.66
N GLY A 104 -41.17 -6.30 6.42
CA GLY A 104 -41.82 -7.55 6.00
C GLY A 104 -41.83 -8.59 7.11
#